data_AF-A0A5S9M2H9-F1
#
_entry.id   AF-A0A5S9M2H9-F1
#
_cell.length_a   1.000
_cell.length_b   1.000
_cell.length_c   1.000
_cell.angle_alpha   90.00
_cell.angle_beta   90.00
_cell.angle_gamma   90.00
#
_symmetry.space_group_name_H-M   'P 1'
#
loop_
_entity.id
_entity.type
_entity.pdbx_description
1 polymer ?
#
loop_
_entity_poly.entity_id
_entity_poly.type
_entity_poly.pdbx_seq_one_letter_code
_entity_poly.pdbx_strand_id
1 'polypeptide(L)'
;MALRSLTLDFGIEATTAQWLTTGYLLTLGILVPISGLILQWFTTRQLFITSLVFSIIGTFIAAVAPVFSILMVARVVQAVGTALLLPLMFNTILVIIPPHKNEADRWGLLVL
;
A
#
# COMPACT_ATOMS: atom_id res chain seq x y z
N MET A 1 14.88 13.68 10.42
CA MET A 1 16.20 13.04 10.67
C MET A 1 16.69 12.20 9.48
N ALA A 2 15.83 11.49 8.73
CA ALA A 2 16.27 10.67 7.58
C ALA A 2 16.70 11.45 6.30
N LEU A 3 16.25 12.70 6.10
CA LEU A 3 16.63 13.47 4.90
C LEU A 3 18.13 13.79 4.88
N ARG A 4 18.70 14.13 6.05
CA ARG A 4 20.12 14.50 6.18
C ARG A 4 21.06 13.30 6.00
N SER A 5 20.63 12.09 6.36
CA SER A 5 21.42 10.88 6.09
C SER A 5 21.43 10.55 4.60
N LEU A 6 20.28 10.65 3.90
CA LEU A 6 20.23 10.41 2.45
C LEU A 6 21.12 11.36 1.63
N THR A 7 21.21 12.63 2.03
CA THR A 7 22.10 13.59 1.36
C THR A 7 23.58 13.30 1.61
N LEU A 8 23.93 12.69 2.75
CA LEU A 8 25.30 12.29 3.07
C LEU A 8 25.69 10.95 2.44
N ASP A 9 24.77 9.98 2.44
CA ASP A 9 25.00 8.63 1.92
C ASP A 9 25.06 8.61 0.38
N PHE A 10 24.24 9.44 -0.28
CA PHE A 10 24.18 9.50 -1.75
C PHE A 10 24.82 10.76 -2.35
N GLY A 11 25.28 11.71 -1.53
CA GLY A 11 25.86 12.98 -2.01
C GLY A 11 24.87 13.86 -2.78
N ILE A 12 23.56 13.65 -2.61
CA ILE A 12 22.49 14.36 -3.32
C ILE A 12 21.99 15.57 -2.54
N GLU A 13 21.40 16.53 -3.25
CA GLU A 13 20.76 17.68 -2.64
C GLU A 13 19.49 17.28 -1.86
N ALA A 14 19.15 18.05 -0.81
CA ALA A 14 17.97 17.76 0.02
C ALA A 14 16.66 17.76 -0.80
N THR A 15 16.60 18.61 -1.83
CA THR A 15 15.50 18.68 -2.80
C THR A 15 15.32 17.35 -3.54
N THR A 16 16.41 16.71 -3.96
CA THR A 16 16.37 15.39 -4.62
C THR A 16 15.89 14.31 -3.65
N ALA A 17 16.39 14.32 -2.41
CA ALA A 17 15.94 13.37 -1.40
C ALA A 17 14.43 13.50 -1.08
N GLN A 18 13.85 14.71 -1.20
CA GLN A 18 12.42 14.95 -1.01
C GLN A 18 11.55 14.30 -2.10
N TRP A 19 12.07 14.14 -3.33
CA TRP A 19 11.36 13.46 -4.41
C TRP A 19 11.02 12.00 -4.11
N LEU A 20 11.74 11.34 -3.19
CA LEU A 20 11.39 10.00 -2.73
C LEU A 20 10.00 9.95 -2.12
N THR A 21 9.69 10.89 -1.24
CA THR A 21 8.38 10.99 -0.60
C THR A 21 7.33 11.40 -1.63
N THR A 22 7.61 12.42 -2.44
CA THR A 22 6.68 12.91 -3.45
C THR A 22 6.30 11.83 -4.46
N GLY A 23 7.27 11.13 -5.04
CA GLY A 23 6.98 10.11 -6.03
C GLY A 23 6.40 8.83 -5.42
N TYR A 24 6.72 8.50 -4.17
CA TYR A 24 6.00 7.44 -3.43
C TYR A 24 4.51 7.78 -3.29
N LEU A 25 4.19 9.01 -2.89
CA LEU A 25 2.80 9.48 -2.74
C LEU A 25 2.07 9.57 -4.08
N LEU A 26 2.74 10.05 -5.14
CA LEU A 26 2.16 10.06 -6.50
C LEU A 26 1.84 8.66 -6.98
N THR A 27 2.78 7.72 -6.79
CA THR A 27 2.58 6.32 -7.16
C THR A 27 1.40 5.72 -6.38
N LEU A 28 1.35 5.94 -5.06
CA LEU A 28 0.21 5.53 -4.25
C LEU A 28 -1.11 6.13 -4.74
N GLY A 29 -1.15 7.43 -5.04
CA GLY A 29 -2.34 8.12 -5.52
C GLY A 29 -2.89 7.53 -6.82
N ILE A 30 -2.01 7.07 -7.71
CA ILE A 30 -2.39 6.39 -8.96
C ILE A 30 -2.83 4.94 -8.68
N LEU A 31 -2.13 4.22 -7.81
CA LEU A 31 -2.36 2.80 -7.59
C LEU A 31 -3.56 2.49 -6.70
N VAL A 32 -3.94 3.37 -5.79
CA VAL A 32 -5.13 3.18 -4.93
C VAL A 32 -6.41 2.97 -5.74
N PRO A 33 -6.81 3.83 -6.70
CA PRO A 33 -8.01 3.58 -7.50
C PRO A 33 -7.88 2.32 -8.38
N ILE A 34 -6.68 2.05 -8.91
CA ILE A 34 -6.39 0.85 -9.70
C ILE A 34 -6.57 -0.42 -8.84
N SER A 35 -6.15 -0.39 -7.58
CA SER A 35 -6.32 -1.50 -6.64
C SER A 35 -7.81 -1.86 -6.45
N GLY A 36 -8.69 -0.84 -6.46
CA GLY A 36 -10.13 -1.01 -6.41
C GLY A 36 -10.69 -1.85 -7.57
N LEU A 37 -10.16 -1.65 -8.78
CA LEU A 37 -10.52 -2.43 -9.96
C LEU A 37 -9.94 -3.84 -9.90
N ILE A 38 -8.69 -3.97 -9.46
CA ILE A 38 -7.98 -5.26 -9.36
C ILE A 38 -8.70 -6.23 -8.41
N LEU A 39 -9.31 -5.74 -7.32
CA LEU A 39 -10.10 -6.57 -6.39
C LEU A 39 -11.31 -7.25 -7.05
N GLN A 40 -11.85 -6.67 -8.12
CA GLN A 40 -12.97 -7.27 -8.84
C GLN A 40 -12.53 -8.49 -9.64
N TRP A 41 -11.25 -8.57 -10.02
CA TRP A 41 -10.72 -9.61 -10.91
C TRP A 41 -9.96 -10.71 -10.16
N PHE A 42 -9.41 -10.40 -8.99
CA PHE A 42 -8.56 -11.33 -8.23
C PHE A 42 -9.10 -11.63 -6.83
N THR A 43 -8.75 -12.80 -6.32
CA THR A 43 -9.13 -13.20 -4.96
C THR A 43 -8.31 -12.47 -3.90
N THR A 44 -8.89 -12.27 -2.72
CA THR A 44 -8.23 -11.62 -1.56
C THR A 44 -6.90 -12.28 -1.21
N ARG A 45 -6.82 -13.62 -1.26
CA ARG A 45 -5.61 -14.37 -0.96
C ARG A 45 -4.49 -14.11 -1.98
N GLN A 46 -4.81 -14.09 -3.27
CA GLN A 46 -3.83 -13.79 -4.32
C GLN A 46 -3.28 -12.37 -4.14
N LEU A 47 -4.16 -11.40 -3.93
CA LEU A 47 -3.76 -10.00 -3.76
C LEU A 47 -2.93 -9.78 -2.50
N PHE A 48 -3.24 -10.49 -1.40
CA PHE A 48 -2.45 -10.43 -0.19
C PHE A 48 -1.02 -10.94 -0.41
N ILE A 49 -0.88 -12.10 -1.02
CA ILE A 49 0.44 -12.67 -1.34
C ILE A 49 1.21 -11.74 -2.30
N THR A 50 0.57 -11.25 -3.34
CA THR A 50 1.18 -10.29 -4.29
C THR A 50 1.65 -9.04 -3.55
N SER A 51 0.82 -8.45 -2.69
CA SER A 51 1.16 -7.24 -1.93
C SER A 51 2.38 -7.43 -1.02
N LEU A 52 2.49 -8.60 -0.38
CA LEU A 52 3.63 -8.98 0.44
C LEU A 52 4.89 -9.15 -0.40
N VAL A 53 4.80 -9.86 -1.52
CA VAL A 53 5.93 -10.09 -2.43
C VAL A 53 6.47 -8.76 -2.95
N PHE A 54 5.61 -7.85 -3.41
CA PHE A 54 6.03 -6.51 -3.84
C PHE A 54 6.69 -5.71 -2.71
N SER A 55 6.15 -5.76 -1.49
CA SER A 55 6.76 -5.08 -0.34
C SER A 55 8.13 -5.64 0.02
N ILE A 56 8.29 -6.97 -0.01
CA ILE A 56 9.56 -7.63 0.31
C ILE A 56 10.59 -7.32 -0.76
N ILE A 57 10.23 -7.46 -2.04
CA ILE A 57 11.13 -7.15 -3.17
C ILE A 57 11.54 -5.68 -3.12
N GLY A 58 10.58 -4.77 -2.94
CA GLY A 58 10.89 -3.34 -2.84
C GLY A 58 11.78 -3.01 -1.64
N THR A 59 11.61 -3.69 -0.50
CA THR A 59 12.51 -3.54 0.66
C THR A 59 13.90 -4.08 0.38
N PHE A 60 13.99 -5.23 -0.28
CA PHE A 60 15.26 -5.84 -0.65
C PHE A 60 16.05 -4.95 -1.61
N ILE A 61 15.40 -4.42 -2.67
CA ILE A 61 16.03 -3.49 -3.62
C ILE A 61 16.48 -2.22 -2.89
N ALA A 62 15.68 -1.68 -1.97
CA ALA A 62 16.06 -0.51 -1.18
C ALA A 62 17.28 -0.77 -0.30
N ALA A 63 17.40 -1.96 0.28
CA ALA A 63 18.51 -2.33 1.15
C ALA A 63 19.86 -2.41 0.42
N VAL A 64 19.84 -2.80 -0.86
CA VAL A 64 21.04 -2.91 -1.70
C VAL A 64 21.24 -1.72 -2.65
N ALA A 65 20.45 -0.66 -2.53
CA ALA A 65 20.44 0.43 -3.49
C ALA A 65 21.74 1.28 -3.43
N PRO A 66 22.58 1.28 -4.48
CA PRO A 66 23.83 2.03 -4.51
C PRO A 66 23.65 3.49 -4.95
N VAL A 67 22.52 3.83 -5.59
CA VAL A 67 22.22 5.18 -6.10
C VAL A 67 20.77 5.55 -5.85
N PHE A 68 20.50 6.87 -5.82
CA PHE A 68 19.17 7.44 -5.61
C PHE A 68 18.10 6.86 -6.55
N SER A 69 18.40 6.70 -7.84
CA SER A 69 17.43 6.20 -8.82
C SER A 69 16.95 4.78 -8.51
N ILE A 70 17.84 3.91 -8.02
CA ILE A 70 17.48 2.54 -7.62
C ILE A 70 16.61 2.58 -6.36
N LEU A 71 16.94 3.45 -5.41
CA LEU A 71 16.13 3.65 -4.21
C LEU A 71 14.74 4.21 -4.55
N MET A 72 14.64 5.06 -5.59
CA MET A 72 13.37 5.55 -6.11
C MET A 72 12.52 4.43 -6.72
N VAL A 73 13.11 3.58 -7.55
CA VAL A 73 12.43 2.40 -8.10
C VAL A 73 11.95 1.48 -6.98
N ALA A 74 12.79 1.26 -5.96
CA ALA A 74 12.41 0.48 -4.79
C ALA A 74 11.17 1.05 -4.07
N ARG A 75 11.06 2.38 -3.96
CA ARG A 75 9.87 3.05 -3.40
C ARG A 75 8.63 2.85 -4.25
N VAL A 76 8.74 2.94 -5.58
CA VAL A 76 7.62 2.68 -6.50
C VAL A 76 7.13 1.24 -6.34
N VAL A 77 8.04 0.26 -6.27
CA VAL A 77 7.72 -1.15 -6.05
C VAL A 77 7.04 -1.36 -4.68
N GLN A 78 7.53 -0.73 -3.61
CA GLN A 78 6.87 -0.79 -2.30
C GLN A 78 5.47 -0.15 -2.32
N ALA A 79 5.28 0.97 -3.03
CA ALA A 79 3.99 1.64 -3.14
C ALA A 79 2.93 0.73 -3.75
N VAL A 80 3.30 -0.13 -4.70
CA VAL A 80 2.41 -1.17 -5.26
C VAL A 80 1.94 -2.14 -4.19
N GLY A 81 2.87 -2.65 -3.36
CA GLY A 81 2.53 -3.51 -2.24
C GLY A 81 1.57 -2.83 -1.26
N THR A 82 1.87 -1.60 -0.86
CA THR A 82 1.05 -0.81 0.08
C THR A 82 -0.33 -0.49 -0.46
N ALA A 83 -0.46 -0.11 -1.74
CA ALA A 83 -1.74 0.22 -2.35
C ALA A 83 -2.70 -0.98 -2.36
N LEU A 84 -2.18 -2.19 -2.56
CA LEU A 84 -2.97 -3.43 -2.54
C LEU A 84 -3.37 -3.87 -1.13
N LEU A 85 -2.62 -3.50 -0.09
CA LEU A 85 -2.93 -3.90 1.30
C LEU A 85 -4.19 -3.22 1.86
N LEU A 86 -4.42 -1.94 1.53
CA LEU A 86 -5.56 -1.16 2.02
C LEU A 86 -6.92 -1.86 1.81
N PRO A 87 -7.31 -2.25 0.58
CA PRO A 87 -8.59 -2.90 0.37
C PRO A 87 -8.70 -4.29 0.99
N LEU A 88 -7.58 -5.01 1.13
CA LEU A 88 -7.56 -6.34 1.74
C LEU A 88 -7.84 -6.28 3.23
N MET A 89 -7.31 -5.24 3.91
CA MET A 89 -7.61 -4.98 5.31
C MET A 89 -9.12 -4.76 5.50
N PHE A 90 -9.73 -3.90 4.70
CA PHE A 90 -11.18 -3.66 4.76
C PHE A 90 -11.99 -4.93 4.46
N ASN A 91 -11.61 -5.70 3.43
CA ASN A 91 -12.31 -6.93 3.10
C ASN A 91 -12.20 -8.00 4.21
N THR A 92 -11.03 -8.12 4.83
CA THR A 92 -10.80 -9.09 5.93
C THR A 92 -11.59 -8.71 7.18
N ILE A 93 -11.67 -7.41 7.50
CA ILE A 93 -12.49 -6.91 8.62
C ILE A 93 -13.97 -7.24 8.40
N LEU A 94 -14.51 -7.07 7.20
CA LEU A 94 -15.91 -7.40 6.89
C LEU A 94 -16.22 -8.90 6.94
N VAL A 95 -15.22 -9.76 6.72
CA VAL A 95 -15.36 -11.21 6.89
C VAL A 95 -15.37 -11.61 8.36
N ILE A 96 -14.57 -10.94 9.20
CA ILE A 96 -14.47 -11.21 10.65
C ILE A 96 -15.61 -10.57 11.45
N ILE A 97 -16.06 -9.39 11.03
CA ILE A 97 -17.24 -8.70 11.56
C ILE A 97 -18.35 -8.91 10.52
N PRO A 98 -19.05 -10.06 10.51
CA PRO A 98 -20.19 -10.23 9.64
C PRO A 98 -21.15 -9.07 9.92
N PRO A 99 -21.65 -8.35 8.88
CA PRO A 99 -22.67 -7.34 9.08
C PRO A 99 -23.79 -8.01 9.85
N HIS A 100 -24.09 -7.48 11.04
CA HIS A 100 -25.10 -7.97 11.96
C HIS A 100 -26.47 -7.93 11.25
N LYS A 101 -26.75 -8.94 10.42
CA LYS A 101 -28.03 -9.14 9.72
C LYS A 101 -29.21 -9.19 10.70
N ASN A 102 -28.92 -9.44 11.98
CA ASN A 102 -29.91 -9.59 13.04
C ASN A 102 -30.44 -8.25 13.57
N GLU A 103 -29.88 -7.09 13.20
CA GLU A 103 -30.43 -5.80 13.66
C GLU A 103 -31.60 -5.33 12.81
N ALA A 104 -31.50 -5.47 11.47
CA ALA A 104 -32.57 -5.09 10.55
C ALA A 104 -33.87 -5.90 10.78
N ASP A 105 -33.75 -7.21 11.02
CA ASP A 105 -34.91 -8.06 11.37
C ASP A 105 -35.48 -7.72 12.76
N ARG A 106 -34.63 -7.32 13.73
CA ARG A 106 -35.08 -6.98 15.08
C ARG A 106 -35.81 -5.64 15.13
N TRP A 107 -35.43 -4.67 14.29
CA TRP A 107 -36.17 -3.41 14.14
C TRP A 107 -37.52 -3.61 13.45
N GLY A 108 -37.65 -4.57 12.53
CA GLY A 108 -38.94 -4.93 11.93
C GLY A 108 -39.94 -5.54 12.92
N LEU A 109 -39.45 -6.26 13.93
CA LEU A 109 -40.27 -6.89 14.98
C LEU A 109 -40.68 -5.92 16.11
N LEU A 110 -40.00 -4.79 16.26
CA LEU A 110 -40.35 -3.76 17.26
C LEU A 110 -41.34 -2.71 16.72
N VAL A 111 -41.69 -2.80 15.43
CA VAL A 111 -42.60 -1.88 14.73
C VAL A 111 -43.96 -2.56 14.41
N LEU A 112 -44.16 -3.80 14.85
CA LEU A 112 -45.45 -4.54 14.87
C LEU A 112 -45.93 -4.72 16.31
#